data_AF-A0A7Y5E0X9-F1
#
_entry.id   AF-A0A7Y5E0X9-F1
#
_cell.length_a   1.000
_cell.length_b   1.000
_cell.length_c   1.000
_cell.angle_alpha   90.00
_cell.angle_beta   90.00
_cell.angle_gamma   90.00
#
_symmetry.space_group_name_H-M   'P 1'
#
loop_
_entity.id
_entity.type
_entity.pdbx_description
1 polymer ?
#
loop_
_entity_poly.entity_id
_entity_poly.type
_entity_poly.pdbx_seq_one_letter_code
_entity_poly.pdbx_strand_id
1 'polypeptide(L)'
;MIRRRFPILLLAASLLWAPLSFAKAEHDGKEHGKDHDRAADAGPTPSGTAGEKHKKKELTDEQKQKRKEHMAELRAKWGEQLKKPGVKDEMREHMKRMAKLRKIAKVAKDAKKDAVEKRAEAAMKKEKERHDKKMEALKAQPGPAGSASAAPSAPAPATTGGAK
;
A
#
# COMPACT_ATOMS: atom_id res chain seq x y z
N MET A 1 42.88 2.06 -36.49
CA MET A 1 41.60 2.53 -35.89
C MET A 1 40.47 1.65 -36.39
N ILE A 2 40.02 0.67 -35.58
CA ILE A 2 39.08 -0.38 -36.00
C ILE A 2 37.66 0.01 -35.56
N ARG A 3 36.82 0.40 -36.54
CA ARG A 3 35.41 0.73 -36.33
C ARG A 3 34.59 -0.56 -36.23
N ARG A 4 34.14 -0.92 -35.02
CA ARG A 4 33.22 -2.05 -34.81
C ARG A 4 31.78 -1.60 -35.06
N ARG A 5 31.21 -2.02 -36.19
CA ARG A 5 29.77 -1.97 -36.48
C ARG A 5 29.07 -3.07 -35.67
N PHE A 6 28.20 -2.71 -34.75
CA PHE A 6 27.27 -3.65 -34.11
C PHE A 6 25.95 -3.66 -34.91
N PRO A 7 25.50 -4.81 -35.41
CA PRO A 7 24.19 -4.92 -36.03
C PRO A 7 23.08 -4.85 -34.98
N ILE A 8 22.12 -3.98 -35.27
CA ILE A 8 20.85 -3.79 -34.57
C ILE A 8 20.02 -5.06 -34.79
N LEU A 9 19.94 -5.93 -33.78
CA LEU A 9 18.94 -7.00 -33.73
C LEU A 9 17.68 -6.45 -33.06
N LEU A 10 16.78 -5.99 -33.91
CA LEU A 10 15.39 -5.69 -33.64
C LEU A 10 14.66 -7.00 -33.32
N LEU A 11 14.55 -7.36 -32.03
CA LEU A 11 13.66 -8.44 -31.60
C LEU A 11 12.30 -7.81 -31.25
N ALA A 12 11.40 -7.83 -32.24
CA ALA A 12 9.98 -7.56 -32.05
C ALA A 12 9.35 -8.71 -31.25
N ALA A 13 9.18 -8.52 -29.95
CA ALA A 13 8.35 -9.40 -29.12
C ALA A 13 6.98 -8.75 -28.93
N SER A 14 6.09 -8.97 -29.89
CA SER A 14 4.66 -8.70 -29.82
C SER A 14 4.02 -9.67 -28.82
N LEU A 15 4.00 -9.29 -27.54
CA LEU A 15 3.13 -9.93 -26.55
C LEU A 15 1.72 -9.35 -26.71
N LEU A 16 0.85 -10.18 -27.28
CA LEU A 16 -0.60 -9.99 -27.29
C LEU A 16 -1.09 -9.66 -25.88
N TRP A 17 -1.53 -8.44 -25.69
CA TRP A 17 -2.28 -8.02 -24.51
C TRP A 17 -3.71 -8.49 -24.70
N ALA A 18 -4.02 -9.70 -24.24
CA ALA A 18 -5.40 -10.16 -24.16
C ALA A 18 -6.14 -9.30 -23.11
N PRO A 19 -7.28 -8.66 -23.46
CA PRO A 19 -8.12 -8.01 -22.47
C PRO A 19 -8.78 -9.10 -21.62
N LEU A 20 -8.45 -9.12 -20.32
CA LEU A 20 -9.27 -9.81 -19.33
C LEU A 20 -10.61 -9.08 -19.27
N SER A 21 -11.60 -9.60 -19.98
CA SER A 21 -13.00 -9.23 -19.82
C SER A 21 -13.39 -9.51 -18.36
N PHE A 22 -13.41 -8.45 -17.55
CA PHE A 22 -13.89 -8.50 -16.19
C PHE A 22 -15.41 -8.68 -16.27
N ALA A 23 -15.85 -9.94 -16.20
CA ALA A 23 -17.25 -10.29 -16.09
C ALA A 23 -17.83 -9.56 -14.86
N LYS A 24 -18.69 -8.60 -15.15
CA LYS A 24 -19.50 -7.85 -14.20
C LYS A 24 -20.52 -8.83 -13.62
N ALA A 25 -20.18 -9.43 -12.48
CA ALA A 25 -21.14 -10.15 -11.67
C ALA A 25 -22.07 -9.11 -11.02
N GLU A 26 -23.25 -8.93 -11.60
CA GLU A 26 -24.41 -8.39 -10.90
C GLU A 26 -24.74 -9.34 -9.76
N HIS A 27 -24.43 -8.94 -8.53
CA HIS A 27 -24.97 -9.57 -7.33
C HIS A 27 -26.17 -8.71 -6.91
N ASP A 28 -27.23 -8.86 -7.69
CA ASP A 28 -28.59 -8.53 -7.26
C ASP A 28 -29.03 -9.58 -6.22
N GLY A 29 -29.84 -9.16 -5.25
CA GLY A 29 -30.43 -10.06 -4.29
C GLY A 29 -29.84 -10.01 -2.88
N LYS A 30 -30.53 -9.24 -2.04
CA LYS A 30 -31.30 -9.75 -0.90
C LYS A 30 -31.00 -9.01 0.40
N GLU A 31 -31.94 -8.14 0.73
CA GLU A 31 -32.19 -7.62 2.06
C GLU A 31 -32.10 -8.74 3.11
N HIS A 32 -31.23 -8.56 4.10
CA HIS A 32 -31.26 -9.32 5.33
C HIS A 32 -31.33 -8.35 6.50
N GLY A 33 -32.57 -8.15 6.96
CA GLY A 33 -32.91 -8.53 8.32
C GLY A 33 -32.01 -7.96 9.39
N LYS A 34 -32.28 -6.71 9.72
CA LYS A 34 -32.27 -6.23 11.11
C LYS A 34 -33.09 -7.23 11.94
N ASP A 35 -32.43 -8.13 12.66
CA ASP A 35 -32.91 -8.85 13.86
C ASP A 35 -31.79 -9.78 14.38
N HIS A 36 -30.85 -9.20 15.15
CA HIS A 36 -30.03 -9.97 16.08
C HIS A 36 -30.13 -9.35 17.47
N ASP A 37 -31.38 -9.22 17.94
CA ASP A 37 -31.66 -9.27 19.35
C ASP A 37 -31.96 -10.73 19.74
N ARG A 38 -31.30 -11.18 20.81
CA ARG A 38 -31.65 -12.33 21.66
C ARG A 38 -31.08 -13.71 21.29
N ALA A 39 -29.91 -13.99 21.84
CA ALA A 39 -29.73 -15.14 22.73
C ALA A 39 -28.64 -14.83 23.78
N ALA A 40 -29.09 -14.26 24.91
CA ALA A 40 -28.36 -14.34 26.16
C ALA A 40 -28.46 -15.78 26.66
N ASP A 41 -27.39 -16.58 26.49
CA ASP A 41 -27.03 -17.67 27.40
C ASP A 41 -25.62 -18.20 27.05
N ALA A 42 -24.61 -17.36 27.29
CA ALA A 42 -23.26 -17.86 27.54
C ALA A 42 -22.89 -17.28 28.89
N GLY A 43 -23.10 -18.07 29.94
CA GLY A 43 -22.80 -17.69 31.32
C GLY A 43 -21.43 -17.01 31.42
N PRO A 44 -21.28 -16.00 32.29
CA PRO A 44 -20.02 -15.31 32.47
C PRO A 44 -18.99 -16.32 33.00
N THR A 45 -18.06 -16.79 32.16
CA THR A 45 -16.93 -17.60 32.60
C THR A 45 -16.00 -16.69 33.42
N PRO A 46 -15.97 -16.79 34.76
CA PRO A 46 -15.13 -15.95 35.59
C PRO A 46 -13.83 -16.71 35.85
N SER A 47 -12.97 -16.87 34.83
CA SER A 47 -11.68 -17.54 35.02
C SER A 47 -10.57 -17.05 34.08
N GLY A 48 -10.46 -15.73 33.89
CA GLY A 48 -9.27 -15.07 33.34
C GLY A 48 -8.55 -14.28 34.43
N THR A 49 -8.07 -14.97 35.46
CA THR A 49 -7.53 -14.40 36.70
C THR A 49 -6.13 -13.82 36.48
N ALA A 50 -5.94 -12.56 36.87
CA ALA A 50 -4.71 -11.78 37.07
C ALA A 50 -3.49 -11.97 36.13
N GLY A 51 -2.94 -13.18 35.97
CA GLY A 51 -1.74 -13.47 35.17
C GLY A 51 -1.87 -13.13 33.68
N GLU A 52 -3.05 -13.31 33.08
CA GLU A 52 -3.28 -12.90 31.69
C GLU A 52 -3.29 -11.37 31.52
N LYS A 53 -3.78 -10.61 32.52
CA LYS A 53 -3.76 -9.15 32.49
C LYS A 53 -2.34 -8.60 32.58
N HIS A 54 -1.45 -9.25 33.35
CA HIS A 54 -0.04 -8.87 33.42
C HIS A 54 0.70 -9.13 32.10
N LYS A 55 0.55 -10.32 31.50
CA LYS A 55 1.14 -10.62 30.18
C LYS A 55 0.62 -9.68 29.07
N LYS A 56 -0.67 -9.34 29.09
CA LYS A 56 -1.23 -8.38 28.13
C LYS A 56 -0.62 -6.98 28.30
N LYS A 57 -0.42 -6.52 29.54
CA LYS A 57 0.21 -5.23 29.83
C LYS A 57 1.66 -5.18 29.37
N GLU A 58 2.44 -6.22 29.65
CA GLU A 58 3.84 -6.34 29.21
C GLU A 58 3.97 -6.28 27.68
N LEU A 59 3.14 -7.04 26.96
CA LEU A 59 3.10 -6.99 25.49
C LEU A 59 2.73 -5.61 24.96
N THR A 60 1.84 -4.88 25.65
CA THR A 60 1.49 -3.51 25.23
C THR A 60 2.62 -2.53 25.48
N ASP A 61 3.41 -2.71 26.53
CA ASP A 61 4.49 -1.78 26.87
C ASP A 61 5.71 -2.00 25.97
N GLU A 62 6.06 -3.25 25.64
CA GLU A 62 7.07 -3.55 24.62
C GLU A 62 6.68 -2.99 23.24
N GLN A 63 5.41 -3.13 22.84
CA GLN A 63 4.94 -2.57 21.56
C GLN A 63 5.01 -1.04 21.54
N LYS A 64 4.69 -0.38 22.67
CA LYS A 64 4.84 1.08 22.80
C LYS A 64 6.31 1.47 22.73
N GLN A 65 7.22 0.74 23.38
CA GLN A 65 8.66 1.01 23.30
C GLN A 65 9.18 0.90 21.87
N LYS A 66 8.88 -0.20 21.17
CA LYS A 66 9.23 -0.37 19.74
C LYS A 66 8.66 0.74 18.86
N ARG A 67 7.43 1.18 19.14
CA ARG A 67 6.82 2.30 18.42
C ARG A 67 7.56 3.61 18.69
N LYS A 68 7.97 3.87 19.94
CA LYS A 68 8.75 5.06 20.32
C LYS A 68 10.13 5.05 19.69
N GLU A 69 10.85 3.94 19.75
CA GLU A 69 12.16 3.75 19.12
C GLU A 69 12.07 3.99 17.61
N HIS A 70 11.11 3.34 16.94
CA HIS A 70 10.90 3.53 15.51
C HIS A 70 10.54 4.98 15.15
N MET A 71 9.74 5.66 15.98
CA MET A 71 9.44 7.09 15.79
C MET A 71 10.67 7.97 16.05
N ALA A 72 11.52 7.62 17.02
CA ALA A 72 12.76 8.32 17.31
C ALA A 72 13.76 8.17 16.17
N GLU A 73 13.91 6.97 15.60
CA GLU A 73 14.73 6.71 14.41
C GLU A 73 14.23 7.49 13.19
N LEU A 74 12.91 7.47 12.93
CA LEU A 74 12.31 8.26 11.86
C LEU A 74 12.56 9.76 12.07
N ARG A 75 12.43 10.25 13.30
CA ARG A 75 12.67 11.65 13.66
C ARG A 75 14.16 12.01 13.55
N ALA A 76 15.08 11.11 13.89
CA ALA A 76 16.51 11.32 13.72
C ALA A 76 16.88 11.38 12.22
N LYS A 77 16.29 10.52 11.40
CA LYS A 77 16.60 10.42 9.96
C LYS A 77 15.98 11.53 9.12
N TRP A 78 14.75 11.94 9.44
CA TRP A 78 13.98 12.89 8.62
C TRP A 78 13.70 14.24 9.31
N GLY A 79 13.95 14.34 10.61
CA GLY A 79 13.89 15.60 11.37
C GLY A 79 12.56 16.34 11.22
N GLU A 80 12.65 17.61 10.88
CA GLU A 80 11.49 18.49 10.71
C GLU A 80 10.66 18.20 9.46
N GLN A 81 11.19 17.44 8.50
CA GLN A 81 10.49 17.12 7.25
C GLN A 81 9.24 16.28 7.50
N LEU A 82 9.23 15.50 8.59
CA LEU A 82 8.05 14.76 9.06
C LEU A 82 6.85 15.64 9.42
N LYS A 83 7.04 16.96 9.64
CA LYS A 83 5.93 17.89 9.89
C LYS A 83 5.17 18.22 8.60
N LYS A 84 5.80 18.11 7.42
CA LYS A 84 5.18 18.39 6.12
C LYS A 84 4.09 17.35 5.80
N PRO A 85 2.88 17.75 5.40
CA PRO A 85 1.78 16.81 5.13
C PRO A 85 2.12 15.81 4.01
N GLY A 86 2.72 16.27 2.91
CA GLY A 86 3.11 15.38 1.81
C GLY A 86 4.12 14.29 2.20
N VAL A 87 5.00 14.58 3.17
CA VAL A 87 5.95 13.58 3.70
C VAL A 87 5.22 12.55 4.57
N LYS A 88 4.25 12.97 5.37
CA LYS A 88 3.44 12.05 6.19
C LYS A 88 2.61 11.10 5.32
N ASP A 89 2.01 11.62 4.26
CA ASP A 89 1.18 10.83 3.35
C ASP A 89 2.01 9.79 2.60
N GLU A 90 3.17 10.18 2.06
CA GLU A 90 4.08 9.23 1.40
C GLU A 90 4.60 8.17 2.38
N MET A 91 4.94 8.56 3.62
CA MET A 91 5.38 7.62 4.65
C MET A 91 4.27 6.60 4.98
N ARG A 92 3.02 7.06 5.11
CA ARG A 92 1.85 6.18 5.36
C ARG A 92 1.63 5.22 4.20
N GLU A 93 1.70 5.70 2.96
CA GLU A 93 1.58 4.85 1.77
C GLU A 93 2.69 3.81 1.68
N HIS A 94 3.94 4.23 1.89
CA HIS A 94 5.09 3.34 1.88
C HIS A 94 4.95 2.23 2.93
N MET A 95 4.57 2.58 4.17
CA MET A 95 4.31 1.59 5.23
C MET A 95 3.20 0.61 4.84
N LYS A 96 2.09 1.08 4.25
CA LYS A 96 0.99 0.22 3.78
C LYS A 96 1.46 -0.74 2.68
N ARG A 97 2.19 -0.24 1.69
CA ARG A 97 2.75 -1.04 0.59
C ARG A 97 3.74 -2.08 1.10
N MET A 98 4.67 -1.69 1.97
CA MET A 98 5.63 -2.60 2.61
C MET A 98 4.95 -3.67 3.46
N ALA A 99 3.94 -3.30 4.26
CA ALA A 99 3.18 -4.26 5.06
C ALA A 99 2.47 -5.31 4.19
N LYS A 100 1.86 -4.90 3.08
CA LYS A 100 1.24 -5.81 2.11
C LYS A 100 2.27 -6.76 1.50
N LEU A 101 3.43 -6.24 1.06
CA LEU A 101 4.49 -7.06 0.47
C LEU A 101 5.07 -8.07 1.46
N ARG A 102 5.30 -7.66 2.72
CA ARG A 102 5.76 -8.57 3.79
C ARG A 102 4.75 -9.67 4.08
N LYS A 103 3.45 -9.37 4.05
CA LYS A 103 2.39 -10.38 4.20
C LYS A 103 2.42 -11.39 3.04
N ILE A 104 2.60 -10.92 1.81
CA ILE A 104 2.74 -11.80 0.63
C ILE A 104 3.98 -12.69 0.76
N ALA A 105 5.13 -12.11 1.12
CA ALA A 105 6.36 -12.87 1.32
C ALA A 105 6.21 -13.94 2.40
N LYS A 106 5.57 -13.60 3.54
CA LYS A 106 5.28 -14.55 4.61
C LYS A 106 4.40 -15.71 4.12
N VAL A 107 3.27 -15.41 3.46
CA VAL A 107 2.37 -16.46 2.95
C VAL A 107 3.07 -17.32 1.89
N ALA A 108 3.88 -16.72 1.02
CA ALA A 108 4.66 -17.45 0.02
C ALA A 108 5.67 -18.41 0.66
N LYS A 109 6.36 -17.95 1.70
CA LYS A 109 7.30 -18.75 2.49
C LYS A 109 6.60 -19.92 3.20
N ASP A 110 5.48 -19.65 3.87
CA ASP A 110 4.68 -20.68 4.56
C ASP A 110 4.17 -21.74 3.56
N ALA A 111 3.84 -21.31 2.33
CA ALA A 111 3.40 -22.19 1.23
C ALA A 111 4.55 -22.80 0.40
N LYS A 112 5.82 -22.57 0.75
CA LYS A 112 7.02 -23.05 0.02
C LYS A 112 7.03 -22.65 -1.47
N LYS A 113 6.60 -21.43 -1.78
CA LYS A 113 6.55 -20.86 -3.14
C LYS A 113 7.69 -19.87 -3.36
N ASP A 114 8.91 -20.37 -3.49
CA ASP A 114 10.14 -19.57 -3.57
C ASP A 114 10.14 -18.51 -4.68
N ALA A 115 9.52 -18.83 -5.83
CA ALA A 115 9.41 -17.89 -6.94
C ALA A 115 8.57 -16.64 -6.57
N VAL A 116 7.53 -16.83 -5.75
CA VAL A 116 6.67 -15.72 -5.28
C VAL A 116 7.37 -14.92 -4.20
N GLU A 117 8.09 -15.59 -3.29
CA GLU A 117 8.92 -14.94 -2.27
C GLU A 117 9.97 -14.02 -2.92
N LYS A 118 10.76 -14.53 -3.88
CA LYS A 118 11.76 -13.72 -4.62
C LYS A 118 11.14 -12.53 -5.35
N ARG A 119 9.95 -12.69 -5.93
CA ARG A 119 9.21 -11.59 -6.58
C ARG A 119 8.77 -10.54 -5.55
N ALA A 120 8.29 -10.96 -4.38
CA ALA A 120 7.90 -10.06 -3.30
C ALA A 120 9.12 -9.29 -2.75
N GLU A 121 10.27 -9.94 -2.61
CA GLU A 121 11.52 -9.29 -2.21
C GLU A 121 12.00 -8.26 -3.24
N ALA A 122 11.99 -8.60 -4.52
CA ALA A 122 12.31 -7.66 -5.59
C ALA A 122 11.35 -6.46 -5.59
N ALA A 123 10.06 -6.69 -5.34
CA ALA A 123 9.07 -5.63 -5.21
C ALA A 123 9.33 -4.74 -3.97
N MET A 124 9.77 -5.32 -2.84
CA MET A 124 10.16 -4.55 -1.65
C MET A 124 11.37 -3.65 -1.95
N LYS A 125 12.36 -4.13 -2.70
CA LYS A 125 13.51 -3.31 -3.11
C LYS A 125 13.08 -2.13 -3.99
N LYS A 126 12.26 -2.38 -5.02
CA LYS A 126 11.70 -1.33 -5.88
C LYS A 126 10.85 -0.32 -5.11
N GLU A 127 10.11 -0.77 -4.11
CA GLU A 127 9.29 0.10 -3.27
C GLU A 127 10.13 1.02 -2.40
N LYS A 128 11.28 0.54 -1.87
CA LYS A 128 12.25 1.39 -1.17
C LYS A 128 12.83 2.45 -2.10
N GLU A 129 13.26 2.06 -3.30
CA GLU A 129 13.79 3.01 -4.31
C GLU A 129 12.75 4.07 -4.70
N ARG A 130 11.47 3.68 -4.85
CA ARG A 130 10.36 4.62 -5.11
C ARG A 130 10.16 5.59 -3.95
N HIS A 131 10.19 5.08 -2.73
CA HIS A 131 10.05 5.90 -1.53
C HIS A 131 11.19 6.89 -1.41
N ASP A 132 12.44 6.46 -1.57
CA ASP A 132 13.61 7.32 -1.51
C ASP A 132 13.54 8.43 -2.56
N LYS A 133 13.21 8.08 -3.83
CA LYS A 133 13.02 9.07 -4.90
C LYS A 133 11.93 10.10 -4.60
N LYS A 134 10.79 9.66 -4.06
CA LYS A 134 9.70 10.57 -3.68
C LYS A 134 10.08 11.44 -2.48
N MET A 135 10.78 10.89 -1.50
CA MET A 135 11.26 11.64 -0.35
C MET A 135 12.29 12.70 -0.78
N GLU A 136 13.19 12.38 -1.71
CA GLU A 136 14.11 13.35 -2.32
C GLU A 136 13.36 14.46 -3.07
N ALA A 137 12.32 14.12 -3.84
CA ALA A 137 11.49 15.12 -4.52
C ALA A 137 10.77 16.06 -3.54
N LEU A 138 10.25 15.52 -2.42
CA LEU A 138 9.62 16.30 -1.36
C LEU A 138 10.60 17.15 -0.53
N LYS A 139 11.88 16.77 -0.51
CA LYS A 139 12.96 17.61 0.03
C LYS A 139 13.21 18.82 -0.87
N ALA A 140 13.25 18.59 -2.19
CA ALA A 140 13.51 19.61 -3.19
C ALA A 140 12.34 20.59 -3.39
N GLN A 141 11.11 20.18 -3.08
CA GLN A 141 9.99 21.11 -3.02
C GLN A 141 10.02 21.94 -1.72
N PRO A 142 10.32 23.26 -1.79
CA PRO A 142 9.93 24.16 -0.70
C PRO A 142 8.41 24.02 -0.53
N GLY A 143 7.95 24.02 0.73
CA GLY A 143 6.58 23.65 1.08
C GLY A 143 5.54 24.36 0.21
N PRO A 144 4.37 23.74 -0.05
CA PRO A 144 3.37 24.29 -0.94
C PRO A 144 2.95 25.66 -0.42
N ALA A 145 3.43 26.72 -1.06
CA ALA A 145 2.79 28.02 -1.02
C ALA A 145 1.47 27.82 -1.78
N GLY A 146 0.41 27.44 -1.05
CA GLY A 146 -0.95 27.32 -1.54
C GLY A 146 -1.11 26.55 -2.85
N SER A 147 -1.42 25.24 -2.78
CA SER A 147 -2.14 24.60 -3.87
C SER A 147 -3.50 25.28 -4.01
N ALA A 148 -3.53 26.36 -4.80
CA ALA A 148 -4.71 26.80 -5.49
C ALA A 148 -5.19 25.62 -6.32
N SER A 149 -6.40 25.17 -6.04
CA SER A 149 -7.12 24.15 -6.77
C SER A 149 -7.41 24.68 -8.18
N ALA A 150 -6.42 24.59 -9.08
CA ALA A 150 -6.64 24.76 -10.51
C ALA A 150 -7.22 23.44 -11.03
N ALA A 151 -8.53 23.29 -10.86
CA ALA A 151 -9.29 22.26 -11.53
C ALA A 151 -9.07 22.40 -13.04
N PRO A 152 -8.58 21.36 -13.74
CA PRO A 152 -8.64 21.37 -15.20
C PRO A 152 -10.11 21.23 -15.59
N SER A 153 -10.73 22.35 -15.97
CA SER A 153 -12.01 22.37 -16.69
C SER A 153 -11.85 21.49 -17.92
N ALA A 154 -12.37 20.27 -17.85
CA ALA A 154 -12.46 19.38 -19.00
C ALA A 154 -13.41 20.01 -20.03
N PRO A 155 -13.00 20.18 -21.30
CA PRO A 155 -13.91 20.56 -22.36
C PRO A 155 -14.94 19.44 -22.55
N ALA A 156 -16.22 19.82 -22.53
CA ALA A 156 -17.35 18.92 -22.72
C ALA A 156 -17.21 18.14 -24.05
N PRO A 157 -17.48 16.81 -24.08
CA PRO A 157 -17.54 16.07 -25.33
C PRO A 157 -18.78 16.54 -26.12
N ALA A 158 -18.53 17.13 -27.29
CA ALA A 158 -19.55 17.45 -28.26
C ALA A 158 -20.28 16.16 -28.68
N THR A 159 -21.56 16.07 -28.33
CA THR A 159 -22.49 15.09 -28.89
C THR A 159 -22.83 15.54 -30.30
N THR A 160 -22.15 14.97 -31.30
CA THR A 160 -22.55 15.12 -32.69
C THR A 160 -23.69 14.14 -32.95
N GLY A 161 -24.92 14.64 -32.78
CA GLY A 161 -26.11 14.01 -33.31
C GLY A 161 -26.20 14.18 -34.84
N GLY A 162 -26.85 13.21 -35.47
CA GLY A 162 -27.29 13.28 -36.87
C GLY A 162 -26.55 12.29 -37.78
N ALA A 163 -27.18 11.60 -38.72
CA ALA A 163 -28.58 11.58 -39.12
C ALA A 163 -28.78 10.38 -40.07
N LYS A 164 -29.98 9.79 -39.98
CA LYS A 164 -30.76 9.06 -41.00
C LYS A 164 -30.12 7.89 -41.76
#